data_AF-A0A1F7PGS0-F1
#
_entry.id   AF-A0A1F7PGS0-F1
#
_cell.length_a   1.000
_cell.length_b   1.000
_cell.length_c   1.000
_cell.angle_alpha   90.00
_cell.angle_beta   90.00
_cell.angle_gamma   90.00
#
_symmetry.space_group_name_H-M   'P 1'
#
loop_
_entity.id
_entity.type
_entity.pdbx_description
1 polymer ?
#
loop_
_entity_poly.entity_id
_entity_poly.type
_entity_poly.pdbx_seq_one_letter_code
_entity_poly.pdbx_strand_id
1 'polypeptide(L)'
;MRRPAAIALPLVALLLLAGCGAVPEIPPALAGLPLTHSTRGAQALEDIARLHRRTILARDGFVAHYERGERVAMLYVTRAHAAPVAWWQFSKMVQGIERGSPNAEGRFFHLKAREQDGLTVYSAVGLGQIHYFYRSGSAIVWLAADPRVARVALGDAVRLVR
;
A
#
# COMPACT_ATOMS: atom_id res chain seq x y z
N MET A 1 -30.29 6.01 63.81
CA MET A 1 -30.93 6.59 62.60
C MET A 1 -30.04 6.32 61.39
N ARG A 2 -30.66 6.18 60.22
CA ARG A 2 -30.22 5.56 58.95
C ARG A 2 -28.81 5.89 58.45
N ARG A 3 -28.08 4.87 57.98
CA ARG A 3 -26.96 5.00 57.02
C ARG A 3 -27.49 5.37 55.64
N PRO A 4 -26.85 6.28 54.89
CA PRO A 4 -26.89 6.25 53.44
C PRO A 4 -25.59 5.66 52.89
N ALA A 5 -25.75 4.62 52.08
CA ALA A 5 -24.73 4.11 51.18
C ALA A 5 -24.45 5.15 50.09
N ALA A 6 -23.18 5.46 49.84
CA ALA A 6 -22.76 6.19 48.65
C ALA A 6 -21.92 5.24 47.78
N ILE A 7 -22.67 4.62 46.88
CA ILE A 7 -22.32 4.02 45.59
C ILE A 7 -20.88 4.34 45.14
N ALA A 8 -20.04 3.31 45.12
CA ALA A 8 -18.81 3.31 44.33
C ALA A 8 -19.20 3.26 42.84
N LEU A 9 -18.92 4.32 42.10
CA LEU A 9 -19.05 4.34 40.65
C LEU A 9 -17.68 3.93 40.05
N PRO A 10 -17.50 2.73 39.47
CA PRO A 10 -16.31 2.48 38.69
C PRO A 10 -16.52 3.21 37.36
N LEU A 11 -15.83 4.33 37.13
CA LEU A 11 -15.81 4.96 35.81
C LEU A 11 -14.94 4.09 34.90
N VAL A 12 -15.61 3.11 34.27
CA VAL A 12 -15.10 2.25 33.22
C VAL A 12 -14.65 3.12 32.04
N ALA A 13 -13.38 2.94 31.68
CA ALA A 13 -12.79 2.99 30.35
C ALA A 13 -13.46 3.86 29.28
N LEU A 14 -12.72 4.91 28.88
CA LEU A 14 -12.64 5.28 27.47
C LEU A 14 -11.17 5.49 27.10
N LEU A 15 -10.43 4.37 26.99
CA LEU A 15 -9.22 4.31 26.20
C LEU A 15 -9.64 4.50 24.74
N LEU A 16 -9.74 5.76 24.32
CA LEU A 16 -9.69 6.13 22.91
C LEU A 16 -8.29 5.76 22.41
N LEU A 17 -8.12 4.49 22.04
CA LEU A 17 -7.11 4.07 21.09
C LEU A 17 -7.50 4.69 19.75
N ALA A 18 -7.28 6.00 19.63
CA ALA A 18 -7.00 6.61 18.35
C ALA A 18 -5.72 5.91 17.87
N GLY A 19 -5.91 4.78 17.18
CA GLY A 19 -4.88 4.18 16.37
C GLY A 19 -4.54 5.20 15.29
N CYS A 20 -3.67 6.14 15.62
CA CYS A 20 -2.80 6.77 14.65
C CYS A 20 -2.00 5.60 14.07
N GLY A 21 -2.55 4.96 13.04
CA GLY A 21 -1.80 3.99 12.25
C GLY A 21 -0.52 4.68 11.85
N ALA A 22 0.60 4.20 12.39
CA ALA A 22 1.92 4.72 12.08
C ALA A 22 2.10 4.66 10.55
N VAL A 23 2.80 5.65 10.02
CA VAL A 23 3.14 5.64 8.59
C VAL A 23 3.93 4.36 8.31
N PRO A 24 3.54 3.53 7.32
CA PRO A 24 4.35 2.37 6.97
C PRO A 24 5.77 2.83 6.65
N GLU A 25 6.75 2.31 7.39
CA GLU A 25 8.13 2.68 7.15
C GLU A 25 8.60 2.12 5.81
N ILE A 26 9.52 2.85 5.17
CA ILE A 26 10.15 2.37 3.94
C ILE A 26 11.07 1.20 4.31
N PRO A 27 10.84 -0.01 3.78
CA PRO A 27 11.74 -1.12 4.01
C PRO A 27 13.18 -0.75 3.61
N PRO A 28 14.21 -1.10 4.40
CA PRO A 28 15.60 -0.86 4.00
C PRO A 28 16.04 -1.82 2.87
N ALA A 29 15.29 -2.90 2.65
CA ALA A 29 15.51 -3.86 1.58
C ALA A 29 14.22 -4.62 1.22
N LEU A 30 14.16 -5.13 -0.01
CA LEU A 30 13.15 -6.09 -0.47
C LEU A 30 13.83 -7.18 -1.30
N ALA A 31 13.50 -8.45 -1.05
CA ALA A 31 14.10 -9.59 -1.76
C ALA A 31 15.65 -9.58 -1.79
N GLY A 32 16.28 -9.08 -0.72
CA GLY A 32 17.74 -8.90 -0.64
C GLY A 32 18.31 -7.75 -1.49
N LEU A 33 17.45 -7.01 -2.20
CA LEU A 33 17.81 -5.78 -2.90
C LEU A 33 17.83 -4.63 -1.89
N PRO A 34 18.96 -3.91 -1.73
CA PRO A 34 19.04 -2.76 -0.85
C PRO A 34 18.23 -1.60 -1.41
N LEU A 35 17.70 -0.76 -0.52
CA LEU A 35 17.12 0.53 -0.90
C LEU A 35 18.21 1.42 -1.51
N THR A 36 18.01 1.88 -2.74
CA THR A 36 18.95 2.77 -3.43
C THR A 36 18.44 4.21 -3.52
N HIS A 37 17.13 4.40 -3.60
CA HIS A 37 16.51 5.71 -3.64
C HIS A 37 15.10 5.68 -3.05
N SER A 38 14.66 6.79 -2.44
CA SER A 38 13.27 6.95 -2.03
C SER A 38 12.82 8.40 -1.97
N THR A 39 11.55 8.63 -2.29
CA THR A 39 10.83 9.89 -2.04
C THR A 39 9.69 9.64 -1.06
N ARG A 40 9.31 10.65 -0.27
CA ARG A 40 8.23 10.57 0.74
C ARG A 40 7.37 11.83 0.73
N GLY A 41 6.13 11.73 1.20
CA GLY A 41 5.24 12.87 1.34
C GLY A 41 4.83 13.48 -0.01
N ALA A 42 4.79 14.81 -0.09
CA ALA A 42 4.30 15.53 -1.27
C ALA A 42 5.05 15.13 -2.56
N GLN A 43 6.38 15.02 -2.51
CA GLN A 43 7.18 14.62 -3.68
C GLN A 43 6.76 13.24 -4.21
N ALA A 44 6.60 12.25 -3.32
CA ALA A 44 6.15 10.93 -3.72
C ALA A 44 4.74 10.93 -4.32
N LEU A 45 3.83 11.75 -3.78
CA LEU A 45 2.48 11.89 -4.32
C LEU A 45 2.49 12.55 -5.71
N GLU A 46 3.36 13.52 -5.94
CA GLU A 46 3.57 14.11 -7.26
C GLU A 46 4.14 13.08 -8.25
N ASP A 47 5.13 12.29 -7.82
CA ASP A 47 5.71 11.22 -8.65
C ASP A 47 4.62 10.21 -9.08
N ILE A 48 3.78 9.77 -8.13
CA ILE A 48 2.67 8.85 -8.37
C ILE A 48 1.57 9.49 -9.24
N ALA A 49 1.26 10.77 -9.02
CA ALA A 49 0.27 11.49 -9.82
C ALA A 49 0.71 11.66 -11.27
N ARG A 50 2.01 11.90 -11.52
CA ARG A 50 2.57 11.95 -12.87
C ARG A 50 2.44 10.60 -13.59
N LEU A 51 2.70 9.49 -12.90
CA LEU A 51 2.48 8.14 -13.46
C LEU A 51 1.03 7.96 -13.91
N HIS A 52 0.09 8.32 -13.03
CA HIS A 52 -1.34 8.14 -13.31
C HIS A 52 -1.97 9.21 -14.21
N ARG A 53 -1.23 10.27 -14.56
CA ARG A 53 -1.72 11.50 -15.24
C ARG A 53 -2.97 12.10 -14.60
N ARG A 54 -3.08 12.02 -13.28
CA ARG A 54 -4.19 12.55 -12.49
C ARG A 54 -3.77 12.72 -11.04
N THR A 55 -4.44 13.62 -10.34
CA THR A 55 -4.27 13.78 -8.90
C THR A 55 -4.75 12.55 -8.15
N ILE A 56 -3.93 12.06 -7.23
CA ILE A 56 -4.30 11.00 -6.29
C ILE A 56 -4.60 11.64 -4.95
N LEU A 57 -5.83 11.44 -4.45
CA LEU A 57 -6.26 11.95 -3.14
C LEU A 57 -5.68 11.07 -2.03
N ALA A 58 -4.48 11.41 -1.56
CA ALA A 58 -3.81 10.72 -0.48
C ALA A 58 -3.32 11.72 0.57
N ARG A 59 -3.32 11.30 1.84
CA ARG A 59 -2.77 12.02 2.98
C ARG A 59 -1.24 12.11 2.87
N ASP A 60 -0.61 10.99 2.56
CA ASP A 60 0.83 10.85 2.32
C ASP A 60 1.13 9.58 1.53
N GLY A 61 2.41 9.36 1.26
CA GLY A 61 2.90 8.20 0.54
C GLY A 61 4.42 8.18 0.44
N PHE A 62 4.94 7.15 -0.20
CA PHE A 62 6.35 7.04 -0.57
C PHE A 62 6.52 6.28 -1.88
N VAL A 63 7.65 6.55 -2.53
CA VAL A 63 8.20 5.74 -3.63
C VAL A 63 9.57 5.25 -3.19
N ALA A 64 9.85 3.97 -3.36
CA ALA A 64 11.11 3.36 -2.94
C ALA A 64 11.65 2.44 -4.04
N HIS A 65 12.93 2.61 -4.38
CA HIS A 65 13.65 1.88 -5.41
C HIS A 65 14.67 0.94 -4.74
N TYR A 66 14.68 -0.31 -5.18
CA TYR A 66 15.56 -1.34 -4.67
C TYR A 66 16.30 -2.01 -5.81
N GLU A 67 17.63 -2.01 -5.76
CA GLU A 67 18.43 -2.42 -6.92
C GLU A 67 19.70 -3.14 -6.50
N ARG A 68 20.05 -4.20 -7.22
CA ARG A 68 21.36 -4.89 -7.13
C ARG A 68 21.70 -5.54 -8.46
N GLY A 69 22.69 -4.99 -9.16
CA GLY A 69 22.98 -5.40 -10.53
C GLY A 69 21.77 -5.14 -11.44
N GLU A 70 21.37 -6.13 -12.24
CA GLU A 70 20.22 -6.01 -13.15
C GLU A 70 18.85 -6.22 -12.48
N ARG A 71 18.82 -6.58 -11.18
CA ARG A 71 17.58 -6.85 -10.46
C ARG A 71 17.05 -5.59 -9.82
N VAL A 72 15.78 -5.29 -10.09
CA VAL A 72 15.10 -4.08 -9.61
C VAL A 72 13.75 -4.42 -8.98
N ALA A 73 13.36 -3.66 -7.98
CA ALA A 73 12.00 -3.60 -7.44
C ALA A 73 11.65 -2.16 -7.05
N MET A 74 10.40 -1.78 -7.23
CA MET A 74 9.88 -0.46 -6.89
C MET A 74 8.61 -0.61 -6.07
N LEU A 75 8.53 0.07 -4.94
CA LEU A 75 7.29 0.23 -4.17
C LEU A 75 6.74 1.62 -4.35
N TYR A 76 5.44 1.68 -4.61
CA TYR A 76 4.64 2.88 -4.56
C TYR A 76 3.55 2.67 -3.51
N VAL A 77 3.56 3.51 -2.50
CA VAL A 77 2.60 3.41 -1.39
C VAL A 77 1.91 4.74 -1.24
N THR A 78 0.58 4.72 -1.24
CA THR A 78 -0.25 5.88 -0.91
C THR A 78 -1.14 5.54 0.26
N ARG A 79 -1.48 6.54 1.06
CA ARG A 79 -2.39 6.39 2.18
C ARG A 79 -3.52 7.39 2.07
N ALA A 80 -4.74 6.90 1.97
CA ALA A 80 -5.92 7.78 1.97
C ALA A 80 -6.20 8.34 3.37
N HIS A 81 -6.98 9.42 3.43
CA HIS A 81 -7.44 9.99 4.70
C HIS A 81 -8.34 9.05 5.51
N ALA A 82 -8.99 8.09 4.85
CA ALA A 82 -9.84 7.10 5.49
C ALA A 82 -9.85 5.78 4.70
N ALA A 83 -10.08 4.66 5.39
CA ALA A 83 -10.13 3.33 4.76
C ALA A 83 -11.19 3.19 3.65
N PRO A 84 -12.41 3.76 3.76
CA PRO A 84 -13.38 3.73 2.66
C PRO A 84 -12.89 4.45 1.40
N VAL A 85 -12.11 5.52 1.54
CA VAL A 85 -11.52 6.25 0.41
C VAL A 85 -10.47 5.38 -0.28
N ALA A 86 -9.58 4.74 0.48
CA ALA A 86 -8.60 3.80 -0.07
C ALA A 86 -9.27 2.62 -0.78
N TRP A 87 -10.35 2.08 -0.22
CA TRP A 87 -11.13 1.03 -0.85
C TRP A 87 -11.69 1.49 -2.21
N TRP A 88 -12.35 2.64 -2.25
CA TRP A 88 -12.91 3.17 -3.50
C TRP A 88 -11.82 3.42 -4.56
N GLN A 89 -10.70 4.05 -4.18
CA GLN A 89 -9.57 4.30 -5.08
C GLN A 89 -8.99 3.01 -5.64
N PHE A 90 -8.75 2.03 -4.77
CA PHE A 90 -8.23 0.71 -5.15
C PHE A 90 -9.18 -0.02 -6.10
N SER A 91 -10.49 -0.02 -5.81
CA SER A 91 -11.49 -0.63 -6.69
C SER A 91 -11.54 0.03 -8.06
N LYS A 92 -11.39 1.37 -8.15
CA LYS A 92 -11.31 2.07 -9.43
C LYS A 92 -10.05 1.71 -10.22
N MET A 93 -8.93 1.53 -9.53
CA MET A 93 -7.67 1.09 -10.14
C MET A 93 -7.80 -0.32 -10.72
N VAL A 94 -8.31 -1.29 -9.95
CA VAL A 94 -8.57 -2.67 -10.40
C VAL A 94 -9.50 -2.69 -11.62
N GLN A 95 -10.65 -2.01 -11.54
CA GLN A 95 -11.61 -1.94 -12.65
C GLN A 95 -11.03 -1.30 -13.91
N GLY A 96 -10.14 -0.31 -13.77
CA GLY A 96 -9.46 0.31 -14.90
C GLY A 96 -8.59 -0.69 -15.65
N ILE A 97 -7.81 -1.49 -14.91
CA ILE A 97 -6.96 -2.54 -15.47
C ILE A 97 -7.80 -3.67 -16.09
N GLU A 98 -8.87 -4.11 -15.42
CA GLU A 98 -9.78 -5.16 -15.93
C GLU A 98 -10.42 -4.78 -17.27
N ARG A 99 -10.86 -3.53 -17.41
CA ARG A 99 -11.49 -3.04 -18.66
C ARG A 99 -10.48 -2.80 -19.78
N GLY A 100 -9.18 -3.04 -19.53
CA GLY A 100 -8.13 -2.71 -20.48
C GLY A 100 -8.07 -1.22 -20.80
N SER A 101 -8.53 -0.36 -19.88
CA SER A 101 -8.39 1.08 -20.04
C SER A 101 -6.90 1.37 -20.18
N PRO A 102 -6.44 2.06 -21.24
CA PRO A 102 -5.04 2.44 -21.33
C PRO A 102 -4.73 3.33 -20.13
N ASN A 103 -4.05 2.80 -19.12
CA ASN A 103 -3.35 3.65 -18.19
C ASN A 103 -2.08 4.15 -18.88
N ALA A 104 -1.66 5.35 -18.48
CA ALA A 104 -0.50 6.01 -19.05
C ALA A 104 0.79 5.18 -18.94
N GLU A 105 0.83 4.22 -18.01
CA GLU A 105 1.96 3.30 -17.78
C GLU A 105 2.00 2.10 -18.75
N GLY A 106 0.99 1.87 -19.59
CA GLY A 106 1.02 0.83 -20.62
C GLY A 106 0.09 -0.35 -20.35
N ARG A 107 0.06 -1.30 -21.29
CA ARG A 107 -0.89 -2.41 -21.27
C ARG A 107 -0.48 -3.44 -20.22
N PHE A 108 -1.30 -3.57 -19.17
CA PHE A 108 -1.19 -4.66 -18.19
C PHE A 108 -1.98 -5.87 -18.69
N PHE A 109 -1.42 -7.06 -18.49
CA PHE A 109 -2.02 -8.32 -18.93
C PHE A 109 -2.06 -9.34 -17.80
N HIS A 110 -2.87 -10.39 -18.01
CA HIS A 110 -2.98 -11.52 -17.09
C HIS A 110 -3.31 -11.10 -15.66
N LEU A 111 -4.25 -10.15 -15.51
CA LEU A 111 -4.74 -9.76 -14.20
C LEU A 111 -5.31 -10.98 -13.48
N LYS A 112 -4.80 -11.24 -12.28
CA LYS A 112 -5.27 -12.31 -11.39
C LYS A 112 -5.37 -11.77 -9.98
N ALA A 113 -6.33 -12.28 -9.21
CA ALA A 113 -6.44 -12.04 -7.78
C ALA A 113 -6.15 -13.32 -7.01
N ARG A 114 -5.54 -13.20 -5.84
CA ARG A 114 -5.38 -14.29 -4.87
C ARG A 114 -5.43 -13.76 -3.46
N GLU A 115 -5.85 -14.58 -2.52
CA GLU A 115 -5.73 -14.29 -1.10
C GLU A 115 -4.32 -14.62 -0.60
N GLN A 116 -3.73 -13.72 0.18
CA GLN A 116 -2.45 -13.93 0.88
C GLN A 116 -2.46 -13.18 2.20
N ASP A 117 -2.26 -13.89 3.32
CA ASP A 117 -2.24 -13.32 4.68
C ASP A 117 -3.50 -12.50 5.05
N GLY A 118 -4.65 -12.82 4.45
CA GLY A 118 -5.91 -12.08 4.64
C GLY A 118 -6.01 -10.78 3.82
N LEU A 119 -5.17 -10.62 2.80
CA LEU A 119 -5.24 -9.55 1.81
C LEU A 119 -5.56 -10.14 0.45
N THR A 120 -6.49 -9.53 -0.27
CA THR A 120 -6.65 -9.76 -1.71
C THR A 120 -5.50 -9.06 -2.45
N VAL A 121 -4.56 -9.85 -2.97
CA VAL A 121 -3.44 -9.39 -3.78
C VAL A 121 -3.75 -9.62 -5.24
N TYR A 122 -3.68 -8.55 -6.02
CA TYR A 122 -3.77 -8.61 -7.47
C TYR A 122 -2.38 -8.69 -8.07
N SER A 123 -2.26 -9.36 -9.21
CA SER A 123 -1.04 -9.45 -9.99
C SER A 123 -1.29 -9.18 -11.47
N ALA A 124 -0.36 -8.49 -12.13
CA ALA A 124 -0.39 -8.28 -13.57
C ALA A 124 1.03 -8.28 -14.16
N VAL A 125 1.15 -8.44 -15.47
CA VAL A 125 2.42 -8.33 -16.21
C VAL A 125 2.36 -7.09 -17.09
N GLY A 126 3.42 -6.27 -17.07
CA GLY A 126 3.52 -5.05 -17.86
C GLY A 126 4.94 -4.50 -17.81
N LEU A 127 5.38 -3.76 -18.84
CA LEU A 127 6.68 -3.07 -18.87
C LEU A 127 7.92 -3.95 -18.52
N GLY A 128 7.87 -5.25 -18.78
CA GLY A 128 8.96 -6.18 -18.43
C GLY A 128 9.04 -6.55 -16.94
N GLN A 129 8.06 -6.13 -16.13
CA GLN A 129 7.99 -6.40 -14.70
C GLN A 129 6.73 -7.20 -14.33
N ILE A 130 6.80 -7.85 -13.16
CA ILE A 130 5.63 -8.39 -12.50
C ILE A 130 5.15 -7.35 -11.50
N HIS A 131 3.87 -7.04 -11.59
CA HIS A 131 3.20 -6.08 -10.73
C HIS A 131 2.36 -6.81 -9.71
N TYR A 132 2.42 -6.38 -8.46
CA TYR A 132 1.50 -6.77 -7.41
C TYR A 132 0.91 -5.55 -6.75
N PHE A 133 -0.37 -5.61 -6.43
CA PHE A 133 -1.01 -4.51 -5.72
C PHE A 133 -2.11 -5.00 -4.81
N TYR A 134 -2.20 -4.36 -3.66
CA TYR A 134 -3.15 -4.69 -2.61
C TYR A 134 -3.46 -3.44 -1.79
N ARG A 135 -4.52 -3.54 -0.98
CA ARG A 135 -4.88 -2.53 0.01
C ARG A 135 -4.73 -3.12 1.40
N SER A 136 -4.11 -2.37 2.30
CA SER A 136 -4.12 -2.68 3.73
C SER A 136 -4.59 -1.48 4.53
N GLY A 137 -5.76 -1.59 5.15
CA GLY A 137 -6.42 -0.46 5.83
C GLY A 137 -6.63 0.73 4.89
N SER A 138 -6.05 1.89 5.23
CA SER A 138 -6.05 3.10 4.41
C SER A 138 -4.90 3.17 3.40
N ALA A 139 -3.99 2.20 3.39
CA ALA A 139 -2.85 2.16 2.47
C ALA A 139 -3.17 1.36 1.20
N ILE A 140 -2.69 1.84 0.06
CA ILE A 140 -2.64 1.13 -1.21
C ILE A 140 -1.16 0.93 -1.55
N VAL A 141 -0.79 -0.32 -1.77
CA VAL A 141 0.58 -0.72 -2.08
C VAL A 141 0.63 -1.25 -3.51
N TRP A 142 1.58 -0.76 -4.29
CA TRP A 142 1.90 -1.24 -5.63
C TRP A 142 3.38 -1.57 -5.71
N LEU A 143 3.69 -2.83 -5.99
CA LEU A 143 5.02 -3.37 -6.20
C LEU A 143 5.21 -3.64 -7.68
N ALA A 144 6.26 -3.10 -8.29
CA ALA A 144 6.73 -3.49 -9.62
C ALA A 144 8.12 -4.10 -9.48
N ALA A 145 8.32 -5.34 -9.92
CA ALA A 145 9.58 -6.05 -9.67
C ALA A 145 10.02 -6.88 -10.87
N ASP A 146 11.34 -7.02 -11.02
CA ASP A 146 11.95 -7.97 -11.96
C ASP A 146 11.38 -9.38 -11.71
N PRO A 147 11.01 -10.14 -12.77
CA PRO A 147 10.38 -11.45 -12.63
C PRO A 147 11.15 -12.45 -11.77
N ARG A 148 12.48 -12.35 -11.69
CA ARG A 148 13.33 -13.28 -10.93
C ARG A 148 13.25 -13.05 -9.42
N VAL A 149 12.83 -11.87 -8.98
CA VAL A 149 12.72 -11.50 -7.55
C VAL A 149 11.29 -11.18 -7.11
N ALA A 150 10.36 -10.99 -8.04
CA ALA A 150 9.03 -10.47 -7.77
C ALA A 150 8.25 -11.21 -6.68
N ARG A 151 8.32 -12.55 -6.65
CA ARG A 151 7.59 -13.34 -5.65
C ARG A 151 8.14 -13.16 -4.24
N VAL A 152 9.46 -13.09 -4.11
CA VAL A 152 10.13 -12.84 -2.81
C VAL A 152 9.85 -11.40 -2.38
N ALA A 153 9.93 -10.45 -3.31
CA ALA A 153 9.66 -9.04 -3.05
C ALA A 153 8.20 -8.82 -2.58
N LEU A 154 7.23 -9.55 -3.15
CA LEU A 154 5.85 -9.53 -2.67
C LEU A 154 5.73 -10.04 -1.24
N GLY A 155 6.39 -11.15 -0.91
CA GLY A 155 6.40 -11.69 0.45
C GLY A 155 6.92 -10.69 1.46
N ASP A 156 8.03 -10.01 1.14
CA ASP A 156 8.56 -8.94 1.97
C ASP A 156 7.62 -7.73 2.05
N ALA A 157 7.05 -7.29 0.92
CA ALA A 157 6.12 -6.16 0.89
C ALA A 157 4.90 -6.42 1.78
N VAL A 158 4.23 -7.57 1.64
CA VAL A 158 3.05 -7.93 2.46
C VAL A 158 3.38 -7.99 3.95
N ARG A 159 4.59 -8.44 4.30
CA ARG A 159 5.05 -8.55 5.69
C ARG A 159 5.43 -7.19 6.30
N LEU A 160 6.06 -6.32 5.51
CA LEU A 160 6.66 -5.06 6.00
C LEU A 160 5.76 -3.84 5.80
N VAL A 161 4.79 -3.90 4.89
CA VAL A 161 3.98 -2.75 4.44
C VAL A 161 2.48 -3.10 4.50
N ARG A 162 2.05 -3.57 5.67
CA ARG A 162 0.65 -3.87 5.99
C ARG A 162 0.03 -2.75 6.84
#